data_AF-A0AA46YRZ0-F1
#
_entry.id   AF-A0AA46YRZ0-F1
#
_cell.length_a   1.000
_cell.length_b   1.000
_cell.length_c   1.000
_cell.angle_alpha   90.00
_cell.angle_beta   90.00
_cell.angle_gamma   90.00
#
_symmetry.space_group_name_H-M   'P 1'
#
loop_
_entity.id
_entity.type
_entity.pdbx_description
1 polymer ?
#
loop_
_entity_poly.entity_id
_entity_poly.type
_entity_poly.pdbx_seq_one_letter_code
_entity_poly.pdbx_strand_id
1 'polypeptide(L)'
;MSDQNVVLTFTGQGLTTMARHSGSGHWTADRHRLQKASYLVCVRNRRRDYEDWAAKDLSHGAAFLIAKVTGVKESPREPDQKPRYIVTFEEYVEIEVPGAWKMCTDGQRFPVAYMSRDKAETVLGIDFNSTDLDWKRLSDIRPQKATPTDAISDIDSSSSARSLTIDEAKRGLSVHLGVSPEQIDINVRY
;
A
#
# COMPACT_ATOMS: atom_id res chain seq x y z
N MET A 1 19.09 -15.64 20.75
CA MET A 1 18.21 -15.39 19.59
C MET A 1 18.18 -13.89 19.38
N SER A 2 18.43 -13.38 18.18
CA SER A 2 18.43 -11.93 17.93
C SER A 2 17.04 -11.38 18.23
N ASP A 3 16.95 -10.30 19.02
CA ASP A 3 15.70 -9.58 19.30
C ASP A 3 15.11 -9.05 17.98
N GLN A 4 14.28 -9.85 17.32
CA GLN A 4 13.60 -9.43 16.12
C GLN A 4 12.48 -8.47 16.50
N ASN A 5 12.49 -7.30 15.87
CA ASN A 5 11.49 -6.28 16.12
C ASN A 5 10.38 -6.35 15.06
N VAL A 6 9.17 -6.06 15.51
CA VAL A 6 7.98 -5.94 14.68
C VAL A 6 7.55 -4.49 14.68
N VAL A 7 7.31 -3.95 13.49
CA VAL A 7 6.58 -2.69 13.34
C VAL A 7 5.13 -3.00 13.02
N LEU A 8 4.20 -2.33 13.71
CA LEU A 8 2.77 -2.39 13.40
C LEU A 8 2.34 -1.09 12.76
N THR A 9 1.54 -1.16 11.69
CA THR A 9 1.01 0.02 11.01
C THR A 9 -0.51 -0.01 10.97
N PHE A 10 -1.14 1.11 11.31
CA PHE A 10 -2.59 1.25 11.34
C PHE A 10 -3.08 1.99 10.08
N THR A 11 -3.35 1.21 9.04
CA THR A 11 -3.42 1.69 7.66
C THR A 11 -4.75 1.43 6.97
N GLY A 12 -5.21 2.43 6.21
CA GLY A 12 -6.32 2.28 5.27
C GLY A 12 -5.89 1.72 3.92
N GLN A 13 -4.58 1.59 3.66
CA GLN A 13 -4.09 1.13 2.36
C GLN A 13 -4.44 -0.36 2.14
N GLY A 14 -5.00 -0.67 0.97
CA GLY A 14 -5.14 -2.04 0.50
C GLY A 14 -3.83 -2.60 -0.06
N LEU A 15 -3.79 -3.90 -0.25
CA LEU A 15 -2.61 -4.62 -0.74
C LEU A 15 -2.16 -4.15 -2.14
N THR A 16 -3.10 -3.84 -3.04
CA THR A 16 -2.79 -3.25 -4.37
C THR A 16 -2.07 -1.90 -4.25
N THR A 17 -2.48 -1.05 -3.30
CA THR A 17 -1.82 0.23 -3.04
C THR A 17 -0.42 0.00 -2.48
N MET A 18 -0.26 -0.94 -1.55
CA MET A 18 1.05 -1.32 -1.02
C MET A 18 1.98 -1.86 -2.12
N ALA A 19 1.45 -2.66 -3.06
CA ALA A 19 2.21 -3.15 -4.20
C ALA A 19 2.78 -2.02 -5.07
N ARG A 20 1.95 -1.00 -5.38
CA ARG A 20 2.39 0.18 -6.14
C ARG A 20 3.52 0.96 -5.45
N HIS A 21 3.48 1.01 -4.12
CA HIS A 21 4.50 1.70 -3.32
C HIS A 21 5.64 0.79 -2.86
N SER A 22 5.62 -0.50 -3.21
CA SER A 22 6.54 -1.52 -2.72
C SER A 22 6.62 -1.56 -1.18
N GLY A 23 5.50 -1.32 -0.49
CA GLY A 23 5.47 -1.27 0.97
C GLY A 23 4.24 -0.58 1.58
N SER A 24 4.19 -0.59 2.92
CA SER A 24 3.22 0.16 3.74
C SER A 24 3.85 1.47 4.17
N GLY A 25 3.16 2.61 4.01
CA GLY A 25 3.91 3.86 4.06
C GLY A 25 3.17 5.16 4.29
N HIS A 26 3.96 6.22 4.07
CA HIS A 26 3.67 7.60 4.43
C HIS A 26 3.58 7.83 5.95
N TRP A 27 4.43 7.13 6.70
CA TRP A 27 4.45 7.17 8.16
C TRP A 27 5.37 8.26 8.69
N THR A 28 4.85 9.07 9.61
CA THR A 28 5.70 9.81 10.55
C THR A 28 6.09 8.86 11.67
N ALA A 29 7.35 8.40 11.67
CA ALA A 29 7.84 7.34 12.54
C ALA A 29 9.35 7.49 12.78
N ASP A 30 9.88 6.76 13.76
CA ASP A 30 11.33 6.71 14.02
C ASP A 30 12.01 5.81 12.99
N ARG A 31 12.83 6.39 12.11
CA ARG A 31 13.53 5.69 11.03
C ARG A 31 14.42 4.56 11.55
N HIS A 32 15.16 4.80 12.62
CA HIS A 32 16.12 3.83 13.16
C HIS A 32 15.40 2.61 13.72
N ARG A 33 14.24 2.80 14.38
CA ARG A 33 13.40 1.68 14.83
C ARG A 33 12.78 0.92 13.67
N LEU A 34 12.37 1.62 12.60
CA LEU A 34 11.87 0.96 11.38
C LEU A 34 12.96 0.09 10.72
N GLN A 35 14.20 0.59 10.64
CA GLN A 35 15.33 -0.13 10.05
C GLN A 35 15.73 -1.39 10.85
N LYS A 36 15.40 -1.45 12.14
CA LYS A 36 15.63 -2.62 12.99
C LYS A 36 14.49 -3.65 12.95
N ALA A 37 13.37 -3.34 12.31
CA ALA A 37 12.25 -4.26 12.22
C ALA A 37 12.56 -5.36 11.21
N SER A 38 12.34 -6.61 11.62
CA SER A 38 12.41 -7.78 10.74
C SER A 38 11.05 -8.10 10.12
N TYR A 39 9.97 -7.73 10.81
CA TYR A 39 8.61 -7.96 10.35
C TYR A 39 7.75 -6.69 10.44
N LEU A 40 6.78 -6.63 9.54
CA LEU A 40 5.72 -5.62 9.49
C LEU A 40 4.38 -6.33 9.69
N VAL A 41 3.55 -5.81 10.59
CA VAL A 41 2.14 -6.20 10.71
C VAL A 41 1.28 -5.01 10.28
N CYS A 42 0.43 -5.21 9.28
CA CYS A 42 -0.54 -4.21 8.85
C CYS A 42 -1.89 -4.48 9.49
N VAL A 43 -2.47 -3.42 10.06
CA VAL A 43 -3.73 -3.44 10.78
C VAL A 43 -4.70 -2.46 10.12
N ARG A 44 -5.93 -2.89 9.86
CA ARG A 44 -6.90 -2.16 9.05
C ARG A 44 -7.44 -0.94 9.80
N ASN A 45 -7.19 0.25 9.27
CA ASN A 45 -7.70 1.50 9.80
C ASN A 45 -8.86 2.05 8.97
N ARG A 46 -10.08 1.83 9.47
CA ARG A 46 -11.33 2.34 8.89
C ARG A 46 -11.69 3.81 9.16
N ARG A 47 -10.82 4.60 9.81
CA ARG A 47 -11.12 6.03 10.10
C ARG A 47 -11.21 6.92 8.85
N ARG A 48 -10.79 6.40 7.71
CA ARG A 48 -10.79 7.07 6.41
C ARG A 48 -11.71 6.37 5.40
N ASP A 49 -12.71 5.62 5.85
CA ASP A 49 -13.65 4.91 4.97
C ASP A 49 -14.42 5.84 4.01
N TYR A 50 -14.48 7.13 4.31
CA TYR A 50 -15.06 8.14 3.41
C TYR A 50 -14.14 8.51 2.23
N GLU A 51 -12.88 8.08 2.25
CA GLU A 51 -11.91 8.33 1.18
C GLU A 51 -11.85 7.11 0.25
N ASP A 52 -11.88 7.32 -1.07
CA ASP A 52 -12.00 6.24 -2.06
C ASP A 52 -10.77 5.31 -2.12
N TRP A 53 -9.60 5.79 -1.69
CA TRP A 53 -8.39 4.96 -1.66
C TRP A 53 -8.35 3.99 -0.47
N ALA A 54 -9.21 4.17 0.53
CA ALA A 54 -9.21 3.34 1.73
C ALA A 54 -9.90 2.00 1.47
N ALA A 55 -9.23 0.91 1.83
CA ALA A 55 -9.80 -0.44 1.76
C ALA A 55 -10.88 -0.65 2.84
N LYS A 56 -11.98 -1.30 2.44
CA LYS A 56 -13.19 -1.54 3.26
C LYS A 56 -13.48 -3.05 3.46
N ASP A 57 -12.48 -3.87 3.19
CA ASP A 57 -12.48 -5.33 3.18
C ASP A 57 -12.64 -5.95 4.57
N LEU A 58 -12.06 -5.32 5.60
CA LEU A 58 -11.97 -5.89 6.95
C LEU A 58 -12.47 -4.93 8.03
N SER A 59 -12.70 -5.44 9.23
CA SER A 59 -13.13 -4.64 10.39
C SER A 59 -12.03 -3.69 10.90
N HIS A 60 -12.43 -2.60 11.56
CA HIS A 60 -11.48 -1.65 12.15
C HIS A 60 -10.63 -2.34 13.22
N GLY A 61 -9.30 -2.23 13.10
CA GLY A 61 -8.37 -2.83 14.05
C GLY A 61 -8.01 -4.29 13.77
N ALA A 62 -8.53 -4.91 12.71
CA ALA A 62 -8.14 -6.27 12.33
C ALA A 62 -6.74 -6.28 11.69
N ALA A 63 -5.84 -7.14 12.16
CA ALA A 63 -4.59 -7.41 11.46
C ALA A 63 -4.88 -8.24 10.22
N PHE A 64 -4.31 -7.83 9.09
CA PHE A 64 -4.64 -8.42 7.78
C PHE A 64 -3.43 -8.94 7.01
N LEU A 65 -2.23 -8.55 7.42
CA LEU A 65 -1.00 -8.90 6.72
C LEU A 65 0.18 -8.91 7.68
N ILE A 66 1.01 -9.94 7.58
CA ILE A 66 2.37 -10.01 8.13
C ILE A 66 3.33 -10.01 6.94
N ALA A 67 4.39 -9.21 6.98
CA ALA A 67 5.38 -9.13 5.93
C ALA A 67 6.80 -9.16 6.46
N LYS A 68 7.73 -9.70 5.66
CA LYS A 68 9.17 -9.64 5.93
C LYS A 68 9.72 -8.31 5.45
N VAL A 69 10.27 -7.52 6.36
CA VAL A 69 10.80 -6.20 6.04
C VAL A 69 12.08 -6.36 5.20
N THR A 70 12.11 -5.71 4.05
CA THR A 70 13.29 -5.63 3.18
C THR A 70 14.06 -4.33 3.34
N GLY A 71 13.43 -3.29 3.91
CA GLY A 71 14.05 -2.00 4.11
C GLY A 71 13.08 -0.88 4.47
N VAL A 72 13.62 0.35 4.44
CA VAL A 72 12.87 1.58 4.71
C VAL A 72 13.31 2.63 3.72
N LYS A 73 12.37 3.20 2.98
CA LYS A 73 12.61 4.33 2.07
C LYS A 73 11.87 5.59 2.53
N GLU A 74 12.41 6.73 2.16
CA GLU A 74 11.72 8.00 2.34
C GLU A 74 10.60 8.15 1.30
N SER A 75 9.46 8.65 1.75
CA SER A 75 8.34 9.01 0.88
C SER A 75 8.69 10.29 0.13
N PRO A 76 8.41 10.38 -1.18
CA PRO A 76 8.56 11.62 -1.93
C PRO A 76 7.72 12.73 -1.29
N ARG A 77 8.36 13.86 -0.93
CA ARG A 77 7.75 15.06 -0.34
C ARG A 77 8.60 16.30 -0.61
N GLU A 78 8.01 17.47 -0.42
CA GLU A 78 8.71 18.75 -0.46
C GLU A 78 9.79 18.83 0.64
N PRO A 79 10.94 19.49 0.40
CA PRO A 79 12.09 19.49 1.32
C PRO A 79 11.85 20.08 2.71
N ASP A 80 10.82 20.92 2.86
CA ASP A 80 10.44 21.61 4.09
C ASP A 80 9.52 20.78 5.00
N GLN A 81 8.99 19.67 4.50
CA GLN A 81 8.09 18.82 5.26
C GLN A 81 8.84 17.76 6.07
N LYS A 82 8.28 17.43 7.24
CA LYS A 82 8.81 16.31 8.04
C LYS A 82 8.86 15.03 7.20
N PRO A 83 9.99 14.28 7.25
CA PRO A 83 10.14 13.07 6.46
C PRO A 83 9.07 12.06 6.86
N ARG A 84 8.63 11.32 5.86
CA ARG A 84 7.74 10.17 6.02
C ARG A 84 8.40 8.96 5.44
N TYR A 85 8.13 7.80 6.02
CA TYR A 85 8.79 6.57 5.65
C TYR A 85 7.81 5.55 5.08
N ILE A 86 8.31 4.73 4.18
CA ILE A 86 7.65 3.55 3.63
C ILE A 86 8.47 2.35 4.08
N VAL A 87 7.84 1.42 4.78
CA VAL A 87 8.44 0.14 5.18
C VAL A 87 8.26 -0.82 4.01
N THR A 88 9.36 -1.21 3.39
CA THR A 88 9.34 -2.03 2.18
C THR A 88 9.34 -3.51 2.53
N PHE A 89 8.67 -4.31 1.69
CA PHE A 89 8.63 -5.76 1.80
C PHE A 89 8.34 -6.38 0.43
N GLU A 90 8.74 -7.64 0.26
CA GLU A 90 8.45 -8.42 -0.96
C GLU A 90 7.58 -9.64 -0.67
N GLU A 91 7.80 -10.28 0.49
CA GLU A 91 7.06 -11.46 0.93
C GLU A 91 6.09 -11.09 2.05
N TYR A 92 4.86 -11.59 1.95
CA TYR A 92 3.82 -11.38 2.94
C TYR A 92 2.93 -12.61 3.08
N VAL A 93 2.25 -12.71 4.20
CA VAL A 93 1.16 -13.65 4.42
C VAL A 93 -0.09 -12.85 4.79
N GLU A 94 -1.22 -13.24 4.22
CA GLU A 94 -2.52 -12.71 4.61
C GLU A 94 -2.99 -13.43 5.87
N ILE A 95 -3.47 -12.65 6.83
CA ILE A 95 -4.00 -13.16 8.09
C ILE A 95 -5.32 -12.44 8.36
N GLU A 96 -6.10 -12.92 9.33
CA GLU A 96 -7.24 -12.16 9.83
C GLU A 96 -7.34 -12.32 11.34
N VAL A 97 -6.88 -11.30 12.07
CA VAL A 97 -6.95 -11.27 13.54
C VAL A 97 -7.75 -10.05 13.99
N PRO A 98 -9.04 -10.20 14.33
CA PRO A 98 -9.88 -9.10 14.79
C PRO A 98 -9.31 -8.42 16.05
N GLY A 99 -9.45 -7.09 16.14
CA GLY A 99 -9.05 -6.34 17.34
C GLY A 99 -7.54 -6.24 17.60
N ALA A 100 -6.70 -6.75 16.70
CA ALA A 100 -5.23 -6.77 16.82
C ALA A 100 -4.62 -5.42 17.20
N TRP A 101 -5.14 -4.30 16.68
CA TRP A 101 -4.61 -2.97 17.07
C TRP A 101 -4.69 -2.74 18.58
N LYS A 102 -5.87 -3.03 19.18
CA LYS A 102 -6.09 -2.85 20.61
C LYS A 102 -5.24 -3.85 21.40
N MET A 103 -5.19 -5.11 20.96
CA MET A 103 -4.43 -6.16 21.66
C MET A 103 -2.91 -5.87 21.67
N CYS A 104 -2.35 -5.43 20.55
CA CYS A 104 -0.91 -5.18 20.45
C CYS A 104 -0.48 -3.84 21.07
N THR A 105 -1.34 -2.83 21.04
CA THR A 105 -0.94 -1.42 21.31
C THR A 105 -1.73 -0.73 22.41
N ASP A 106 -2.69 -1.42 23.02
CA ASP A 106 -3.68 -0.83 23.95
C ASP A 106 -4.47 0.34 23.33
N GLY A 107 -4.69 0.27 22.01
CA GLY A 107 -5.47 1.28 21.28
C GLY A 107 -4.77 2.63 21.15
N GLN A 108 -3.44 2.65 21.11
CA GLN A 108 -2.68 3.89 20.97
C GLN A 108 -3.17 4.75 19.79
N ARG A 109 -2.98 6.07 19.89
CA ARG A 109 -3.46 7.03 18.87
C ARG A 109 -2.56 7.12 17.64
N PHE A 110 -1.26 6.89 17.79
CA PHE A 110 -0.30 7.03 16.70
C PHE A 110 -0.34 5.79 15.81
N PRO A 111 -0.32 5.94 14.48
CA PRO A 111 -0.59 4.84 13.56
C PRO A 111 0.60 3.88 13.38
N VAL A 112 1.69 4.05 14.13
CA VAL A 112 2.87 3.18 14.09
C VAL A 112 3.21 2.72 15.50
N ALA A 113 3.33 1.41 15.68
CA ALA A 113 3.76 0.78 16.93
C ALA A 113 5.01 -0.06 16.69
N TYR A 114 5.69 -0.37 17.78
CA TYR A 114 6.86 -1.24 17.76
C TYR A 114 6.76 -2.20 18.94
N MET A 115 7.08 -3.46 18.70
CA MET A 115 7.12 -4.49 19.75
C MET A 115 8.12 -5.59 19.38
N SER A 116 8.48 -6.43 20.35
CA SER A 116 9.23 -7.64 20.06
C SER A 116 8.38 -8.65 19.28
N ARG A 117 9.04 -9.48 18.48
CA ARG A 117 8.42 -10.60 17.79
C ARG A 117 7.66 -11.52 18.73
N ASP A 118 8.29 -11.98 19.81
CA ASP A 118 7.66 -12.90 20.76
C ASP A 118 6.33 -12.37 21.30
N LYS A 119 6.28 -11.07 21.62
CA LYS A 119 5.04 -10.43 22.08
C LYS A 119 4.01 -10.35 20.96
N ALA A 120 4.42 -10.06 19.72
CA ALA A 120 3.50 -10.03 18.58
C ALA A 120 2.92 -11.42 18.29
N GLU A 121 3.75 -12.45 18.24
CA GLU A 121 3.34 -13.84 18.01
C GLU A 121 2.39 -14.34 19.10
N THR A 122 2.71 -14.05 20.37
CA THR A 122 1.86 -14.40 21.51
C THR A 122 0.48 -13.73 21.43
N VAL A 123 0.45 -12.42 21.13
CA VAL A 123 -0.80 -11.64 21.09
C VAL A 123 -1.65 -11.98 19.86
N LEU A 124 -1.02 -12.26 18.72
CA LEU A 124 -1.71 -12.61 17.48
C LEU A 124 -2.07 -14.09 17.40
N GLY A 125 -1.42 -14.94 18.20
CA GLY A 125 -1.57 -16.39 18.13
C GLY A 125 -0.98 -17.00 16.85
N ILE A 126 0.08 -16.38 16.29
CA ILE A 126 0.68 -16.77 15.02
C ILE A 126 2.19 -16.84 15.17
N ASP A 127 2.79 -17.99 14.87
CA ASP A 127 4.24 -18.14 14.72
C ASP A 127 4.66 -17.69 13.32
N PHE A 128 5.48 -16.64 13.23
CA PHE A 128 5.89 -16.05 11.94
C PHE A 128 6.89 -16.95 11.18
N ASN A 129 7.43 -18.00 11.81
CA ASN A 129 8.26 -19.02 11.16
C ASN A 129 7.49 -20.31 10.85
N SER A 130 6.20 -20.38 11.16
CA SER A 130 5.41 -21.58 10.86
C SER A 130 5.46 -21.89 9.37
N THR A 131 5.70 -23.16 9.05
CA THR A 131 5.67 -23.67 7.68
C THR A 131 4.27 -23.71 7.08
N ASP A 132 3.24 -23.53 7.91
CA ASP A 132 1.83 -23.53 7.48
C ASP A 132 1.39 -22.16 6.93
N LEU A 133 2.25 -21.13 7.04
CA LEU A 133 1.98 -19.81 6.48
C LEU A 133 2.23 -19.79 4.97
N ASP A 134 1.19 -19.47 4.21
CA ASP A 134 1.26 -19.27 2.75
C ASP A 134 1.90 -17.90 2.43
N TRP A 135 3.23 -17.89 2.30
CA TRP A 135 3.99 -16.70 1.94
C TRP A 135 3.83 -16.37 0.45
N LYS A 136 3.13 -15.29 0.16
CA LYS A 136 2.90 -14.74 -1.18
C LYS A 136 3.92 -13.64 -1.51
N ARG A 137 4.12 -13.35 -2.79
CA ARG A 137 4.98 -12.24 -3.24
C ARG A 137 4.18 -11.05 -3.71
N LEU A 138 4.69 -9.86 -3.41
CA LEU A 138 4.07 -8.61 -3.81
C LEU A 138 4.07 -8.42 -5.34
N SER A 139 5.06 -9.01 -6.03
CA SER A 139 5.16 -9.04 -7.50
C SER A 139 3.99 -9.77 -8.17
N ASP A 140 3.34 -10.69 -7.46
CA ASP A 140 2.29 -11.53 -8.02
C ASP A 140 0.94 -10.79 -8.06
N ILE A 141 0.84 -9.67 -7.34
CA ILE A 141 -0.32 -8.79 -7.37
C ILE A 141 -0.29 -8.04 -8.69
N ARG A 142 -0.93 -8.64 -9.70
CA ARG A 142 -1.31 -7.89 -10.89
C ARG A 142 -2.33 -6.84 -10.47
N PRO A 143 -2.17 -5.57 -10.86
CA PRO A 143 -3.25 -4.61 -10.68
C PRO A 143 -4.46 -5.18 -11.43
N GLN A 144 -5.49 -5.56 -10.68
CA GLN A 144 -6.76 -5.87 -11.30
C GLN A 144 -7.20 -4.61 -12.04
N LYS A 145 -7.27 -4.70 -13.37
CA LYS A 145 -7.97 -3.73 -14.19
C LYS A 145 -9.36 -3.64 -13.58
N ALA A 146 -9.75 -2.46 -13.11
CA ALA A 146 -11.06 -2.24 -12.51
C ALA A 146 -12.12 -2.91 -13.39
N THR A 147 -12.87 -3.85 -12.83
CA THR A 147 -13.94 -4.54 -13.52
C THR A 147 -14.95 -3.47 -13.96
N PRO A 148 -15.15 -3.23 -15.28
CA PRO A 148 -16.28 -2.44 -15.73
C PRO A 148 -17.49 -3.34 -15.52
N THR A 149 -18.28 -3.08 -14.48
CA THR A 149 -19.62 -3.67 -14.41
C THR A 149 -20.50 -2.84 -15.34
N ASP A 150 -21.01 -3.55 -16.34
CA ASP A 150 -22.07 -3.23 -17.29
C ASP A 150 -21.77 -2.28 -18.47
N ALA A 151 -21.53 -2.96 -19.61
CA ALA A 151 -21.91 -2.65 -20.99
C ALA A 151 -21.29 -1.41 -21.67
N ILE A 152 -20.37 -1.67 -22.62
CA ILE A 152 -20.65 -1.64 -24.06
C ILE A 152 -19.51 -2.39 -24.78
N SER A 153 -19.92 -3.14 -25.80
CA SER A 153 -19.19 -4.08 -26.64
C SER A 153 -17.99 -3.52 -27.39
N ASP A 154 -17.04 -4.43 -27.64
CA ASP A 154 -16.05 -4.48 -28.73
C ASP A 154 -15.00 -3.36 -28.84
N ILE A 155 -13.72 -3.74 -28.70
CA ILE A 155 -12.74 -3.88 -29.79
C ILE A 155 -11.33 -4.02 -29.19
N ASP A 156 -10.77 -5.21 -29.43
CA ASP A 156 -9.38 -5.55 -29.72
C ASP A 156 -8.25 -5.37 -28.69
N SER A 157 -7.49 -6.47 -28.59
CA SER A 157 -6.43 -6.73 -27.64
C SER A 157 -5.07 -6.56 -28.30
N SER A 158 -4.35 -5.48 -27.98
CA SER A 158 -2.88 -5.47 -27.97
C SER A 158 -2.35 -4.21 -27.28
N SER A 159 -1.56 -4.38 -26.23
CA SER A 159 -0.78 -3.27 -25.66
C SER A 159 0.68 -3.68 -25.48
N SER A 160 1.41 -3.77 -26.59
CA SER A 160 2.71 -3.11 -26.65
C SER A 160 2.49 -1.63 -26.37
N ALA A 161 3.37 -0.97 -25.62
CA ALA A 161 3.28 0.45 -25.28
C ALA A 161 2.80 1.29 -26.47
N ARG A 162 1.52 1.66 -26.46
CA ARG A 162 0.89 2.36 -27.58
C ARG A 162 1.37 3.80 -27.48
N SER A 163 2.23 4.20 -28.40
CA SER A 163 2.63 5.59 -28.58
C SER A 163 1.36 6.44 -28.74
N LEU A 164 1.16 7.42 -27.87
CA LEU A 164 0.04 8.35 -27.96
C LEU A 164 0.13 9.14 -29.25
N THR A 165 -0.97 9.15 -30.00
CA THR A 165 -1.10 10.01 -31.19
C THR A 165 -1.34 11.45 -30.77
N ILE A 166 -1.01 12.40 -31.66
CA ILE A 166 -1.27 13.83 -31.43
C ILE A 166 -2.76 14.07 -31.17
N ASP A 167 -3.65 13.36 -31.86
CA ASP A 167 -5.10 13.51 -31.70
C ASP A 167 -5.61 13.00 -30.33
N GLU A 168 -5.03 11.91 -29.82
CA GLU A 168 -5.30 11.43 -28.46
C GLU A 168 -4.82 12.43 -27.41
N ALA A 169 -3.64 13.02 -27.63
CA ALA A 169 -3.12 14.07 -26.75
C ALA A 169 -4.02 15.32 -26.75
N LYS A 170 -4.48 15.77 -27.93
CA LYS A 170 -5.42 16.90 -28.07
C LYS A 170 -6.75 16.61 -27.37
N ARG A 171 -7.31 15.41 -27.52
CA ARG A 171 -8.54 14.99 -26.80
C ARG A 171 -8.37 14.93 -25.29
N GLY A 172 -7.20 14.50 -24.81
CA GLY A 172 -6.90 14.53 -23.37
C GLY A 172 -6.84 15.96 -22.84
N LEU A 173 -6.16 16.85 -23.57
CA LEU A 173 -6.02 18.26 -23.18
C LEU A 173 -7.34 19.05 -23.28
N SER A 174 -8.21 18.73 -24.24
CA SER A 174 -9.52 19.40 -24.40
C SER A 174 -10.43 19.22 -23.18
N VAL A 175 -10.43 18.03 -22.57
CA VAL A 175 -11.21 17.76 -21.36
C VAL A 175 -10.72 18.58 -20.18
N HIS A 176 -9.41 18.74 -20.04
CA HIS A 176 -8.81 19.51 -18.96
C HIS A 176 -8.98 21.03 -19.14
N LEU A 177 -8.86 21.52 -20.38
CA LEU A 177 -8.86 22.94 -20.70
C LEU A 177 -10.26 23.48 -21.04
N GLY A 178 -11.26 22.62 -21.24
CA GLY A 178 -12.63 23.03 -21.56
C GLY A 178 -12.77 23.67 -22.95
N VAL A 179 -11.86 23.37 -23.87
CA VAL A 179 -11.84 23.88 -25.25
C VAL A 179 -11.90 22.73 -26.25
N SER A 180 -12.30 22.99 -27.49
CA SER A 180 -12.38 21.95 -28.52
C SER A 180 -10.98 21.43 -28.90
N PRO A 181 -10.79 20.14 -29.24
CA PRO A 181 -9.49 19.61 -29.69
C PRO A 181 -8.87 20.38 -30.88
N GLU A 182 -9.71 20.95 -31.74
CA GLU A 182 -9.33 21.76 -32.90
C GLU A 182 -8.72 23.12 -32.49
N GLN A 183 -8.93 23.56 -31.24
CA GLN A 183 -8.39 24.80 -30.67
C GLN A 183 -7.03 24.58 -29.96
N ILE A 184 -6.49 23.36 -30.00
CA ILE A 184 -5.27 22.97 -29.28
C ILE A 184 -4.15 22.70 -30.28
N ASP A 185 -3.05 23.44 -30.15
CA ASP A 185 -1.79 23.20 -30.88
C ASP A 185 -0.71 22.65 -29.96
N ILE A 186 -0.07 21.56 -30.37
CA ILE A 186 1.01 20.90 -29.64
C ILE A 186 2.32 21.17 -30.40
N ASN A 187 3.24 21.93 -29.80
CA ASN A 187 4.58 22.17 -30.34
C ASN A 187 5.61 21.35 -29.55
N VAL A 188 6.25 20.38 -30.21
CA VAL A 188 7.34 19.58 -29.62
C VAL A 188 8.66 20.09 -30.16
N ARG A 189 9.53 20.58 -29.28
CA ARG A 189 10.92 20.97 -29.62
C ARG A 189 11.86 19.86 -29.18
N TYR A 190 12.77 19.47 -30.06
CA TYR A 190 13.85 18.52 -29.79
C TYR A 190 15.19 19.18 -30.10
#